data_AF-A0A4P5YDT2-F1
#
_entry.id   AF-A0A4P5YDT2-F1
#
_cell.length_a   1.000
_cell.length_b   1.000
_cell.length_c   1.000
_cell.angle_alpha   90.00
_cell.angle_beta   90.00
_cell.angle_gamma   90.00
#
_symmetry.space_group_name_H-M   'P 1'
#
loop_
_entity.id
_entity.type
_entity.pdbx_description
1 polymer ?
#
loop_
_entity_poly.entity_id
_entity_poly.type
_entity_poly.pdbx_seq_one_letter_code
_entity_poly.pdbx_strand_id
1 'polypeptide(L)'
;MEDDAMRFHSEFDVRRRSVLVKSVVLLAILSSGIATAEEAKTPAGQRVFYTGHSFHMFVPPQVEPLVKAANIQGHKLAGTQGIGGSRVIQHWDLADEKNKAKPALISGEVDVFTMAAHLAIPDQGITNFTELGLKHNPNLRLLVQESWYPFDVPKGAAGYITNNTQRDDAKIADLQAAVDDWRKKLEAQADDLNKTHSKRAVFIVPAGDAVVKLRALVAEGKFPGVTKQSDLFTDQIGHAHAHVQALATYCNYAAIYRVSPVGLKVPRPGLDEAQHAILQTLAWETVSTYPYAGIAPRP
;
A
#
# COMPACT_ATOMS: atom_id res chain seq x y z
N MET A 1 54.97 -49.49 47.95
CA MET A 1 54.63 -50.82 48.48
C MET A 1 54.26 -50.61 49.93
N GLU A 2 53.06 -50.84 50.44
CA GLU A 2 51.75 -51.37 50.00
C GLU A 2 50.78 -50.79 51.07
N ASP A 3 49.83 -49.92 50.76
CA ASP A 3 48.49 -50.07 50.14
C ASP A 3 47.38 -50.61 51.05
N ASP A 4 46.27 -49.87 51.04
CA ASP A 4 45.59 -49.33 52.22
C ASP A 4 44.06 -49.59 52.20
N ALA A 5 43.39 -49.23 53.28
CA ALA A 5 42.12 -49.72 53.80
C ALA A 5 40.77 -49.31 53.14
N MET A 6 39.71 -50.02 53.58
CA MET A 6 38.40 -49.52 54.04
C MET A 6 37.26 -49.06 53.07
N ARG A 7 36.05 -49.60 53.35
CA ARG A 7 34.72 -48.94 53.64
C ARG A 7 33.47 -49.28 52.79
N PHE A 8 32.41 -49.57 53.56
CA PHE A 8 30.93 -49.64 53.42
C PHE A 8 30.24 -48.44 52.70
N HIS A 9 28.98 -48.41 52.21
CA HIS A 9 27.82 -49.30 51.91
C HIS A 9 26.72 -48.44 51.19
N SER A 10 25.69 -49.09 50.63
CA SER A 10 24.28 -48.63 50.42
C SER A 10 23.89 -47.73 49.22
N GLU A 11 23.00 -48.22 48.35
CA GLU A 11 21.61 -47.68 48.21
C GLU A 11 20.67 -48.55 47.35
N PHE A 12 19.37 -48.31 47.52
CA PHE A 12 18.20 -49.18 47.36
C PHE A 12 17.63 -49.34 45.94
N ASP A 13 16.91 -50.46 45.76
CA ASP A 13 16.24 -50.89 44.54
C ASP A 13 14.71 -51.08 44.73
N VAL A 14 13.99 -50.88 43.62
CA VAL A 14 12.88 -51.73 43.12
C VAL A 14 11.37 -51.48 43.48
N ARG A 15 10.64 -51.19 42.39
CA ARG A 15 9.33 -51.72 41.87
C ARG A 15 7.94 -51.16 42.29
N ARG A 16 7.26 -50.69 41.22
CA ARG A 16 5.91 -51.03 40.66
C ARG A 16 4.75 -51.40 41.61
N ARG A 17 3.61 -50.70 41.44
CA ARG A 17 2.25 -51.27 41.20
C ARG A 17 1.22 -50.22 40.73
N SER A 18 0.24 -50.73 39.99
CA SER A 18 -0.89 -50.13 39.25
C SER A 18 -1.95 -49.35 40.07
N VAL A 19 -2.57 -48.30 39.49
CA VAL A 19 -3.85 -47.73 39.97
C VAL A 19 -4.76 -47.25 38.82
N LEU A 20 -6.05 -47.63 38.95
CA LEU A 20 -7.30 -47.20 38.32
C LEU A 20 -7.32 -45.84 37.56
N VAL A 21 -7.88 -45.88 36.34
CA VAL A 21 -8.37 -44.70 35.61
C VAL A 21 -9.82 -44.41 36.06
N LYS A 22 -10.05 -43.26 36.71
CA LYS A 22 -11.39 -42.70 36.93
C LYS A 22 -11.63 -41.59 35.91
N SER A 23 -12.65 -41.75 35.08
CA SER A 23 -13.11 -40.74 34.13
C SER A 23 -13.79 -39.58 34.88
N VAL A 24 -13.23 -38.38 34.75
CA VAL A 24 -13.90 -37.11 35.08
C VAL A 24 -14.20 -36.41 33.77
N VAL A 25 -15.48 -36.32 33.41
CA VAL A 25 -15.92 -35.47 32.29
C VAL A 25 -15.96 -34.04 32.81
N LEU A 26 -14.94 -33.24 32.45
CA LEU A 26 -14.93 -31.80 32.66
C LEU A 26 -15.67 -31.16 31.49
N LEU A 27 -16.88 -30.66 31.73
CA LEU A 27 -17.62 -29.88 30.74
C LEU A 27 -17.01 -28.46 30.71
N ALA A 28 -16.04 -28.25 29.82
CA ALA A 28 -15.48 -26.93 29.57
C ALA A 28 -16.51 -26.11 28.77
N ILE A 29 -17.17 -25.17 29.43
CA ILE A 29 -17.97 -24.14 28.76
C ILE A 29 -16.97 -23.22 28.05
N LEU A 30 -16.80 -23.44 26.75
CA LEU A 30 -16.16 -22.49 25.84
C LEU A 30 -17.08 -21.26 25.77
N SER A 31 -16.83 -20.28 26.64
CA SER A 31 -17.29 -18.93 26.44
C SER A 31 -16.56 -18.36 25.23
N SER A 32 -17.13 -18.56 24.05
CA SER A 32 -16.79 -17.84 22.83
C SER A 32 -17.00 -16.36 23.11
N GLY A 33 -15.94 -15.66 23.54
CA GLY A 33 -15.92 -14.22 23.58
C GLY A 33 -16.09 -13.73 22.14
N ILE A 34 -17.31 -13.34 21.78
CA ILE A 34 -17.54 -12.46 20.65
C ILE A 34 -16.82 -11.18 21.05
N ALA A 35 -15.61 -11.00 20.53
CA ALA A 35 -14.99 -9.69 20.53
C ALA A 35 -15.97 -8.78 19.78
N THR A 36 -16.69 -7.96 20.52
CA THR A 36 -17.41 -6.83 19.94
C THR A 36 -16.35 -6.02 19.23
N ALA A 37 -16.39 -5.99 17.90
CA ALA A 37 -15.56 -5.10 17.10
C ALA A 37 -15.76 -3.71 17.69
N GLU A 38 -14.73 -3.19 18.36
CA GLU A 38 -14.69 -1.79 18.76
C GLU A 38 -14.94 -1.00 17.48
N GLU A 39 -16.05 -0.28 17.43
CA GLU A 39 -16.50 0.45 16.25
C GLU A 39 -15.36 1.42 15.92
N ALA A 40 -14.57 1.08 14.90
CA ALA A 40 -13.32 1.78 14.64
C ALA A 40 -13.64 3.25 14.42
N LYS A 41 -13.17 4.09 15.35
CA LYS A 41 -13.47 5.52 15.35
C LYS A 41 -13.11 6.11 13.98
N THR A 42 -14.09 6.73 13.33
CA THR A 42 -13.88 7.40 12.04
C THR A 42 -12.71 8.38 12.16
N PRO A 43 -11.70 8.32 11.26
CA PRO A 43 -10.52 9.15 11.35
C PRO A 43 -10.86 10.61 11.08
N ALA A 44 -10.04 11.52 11.60
CA ALA A 44 -10.14 12.93 11.25
C ALA A 44 -9.78 13.14 9.77
N GLY A 45 -10.46 14.11 9.14
CA GLY A 45 -10.13 14.59 7.81
C GLY A 45 -8.70 15.11 7.71
N GLN A 46 -8.19 15.10 6.49
CA GLN A 46 -6.83 15.52 6.16
C GLN A 46 -6.86 16.62 5.11
N ARG A 47 -5.94 17.57 5.19
CA ARG A 47 -5.64 18.56 4.14
C ARG A 47 -4.60 17.97 3.21
N VAL A 48 -5.05 17.51 2.04
CA VAL A 48 -4.22 16.69 1.14
C VAL A 48 -3.82 17.48 -0.09
N PHE A 49 -2.52 17.53 -0.38
CA PHE A 49 -2.00 18.08 -1.63
C PHE A 49 -1.53 16.95 -2.54
N TYR A 50 -1.89 17.00 -3.82
CA TYR A 50 -1.55 15.97 -4.80
C TYR A 50 -0.60 16.47 -5.88
N THR A 51 0.51 15.77 -6.09
CA THR A 51 1.41 15.95 -7.22
C THR A 51 1.55 14.66 -8.00
N GLY A 52 1.70 14.77 -9.32
CA GLY A 52 2.04 13.61 -10.13
C GLY A 52 1.68 13.77 -11.60
N HIS A 53 1.51 12.63 -12.25
CA HIS A 53 1.25 12.53 -13.68
C HIS A 53 -0.05 11.76 -13.95
N SER A 54 -0.24 11.33 -15.20
CA SER A 54 -1.47 10.68 -15.67
C SER A 54 -1.87 9.40 -14.92
N PHE A 55 -0.96 8.77 -14.16
CA PHE A 55 -1.25 7.57 -13.36
C PHE A 55 -1.75 7.92 -11.94
N HIS A 56 -1.89 9.21 -11.61
CA HIS A 56 -2.26 9.67 -10.28
C HIS A 56 -3.27 10.83 -10.30
N MET A 57 -3.27 11.69 -11.32
CA MET A 57 -4.11 12.89 -11.30
C MET A 57 -5.62 12.63 -11.41
N PHE A 58 -6.05 11.38 -11.61
CA PHE A 58 -7.45 10.97 -11.46
C PHE A 58 -7.85 10.70 -10.00
N VAL A 59 -6.90 10.52 -9.09
CA VAL A 59 -7.13 10.19 -7.67
C VAL A 59 -7.82 11.32 -6.89
N PRO A 60 -7.37 12.60 -6.94
CA PRO A 60 -7.94 13.66 -6.10
C PRO A 60 -9.48 13.79 -6.20
N PRO A 61 -10.09 13.90 -7.40
CA PRO A 61 -11.55 14.02 -7.51
C PRO A 61 -12.28 12.72 -7.13
N GLN A 62 -11.58 11.59 -7.07
CA GLN A 62 -12.15 10.28 -6.77
C GLN A 62 -12.05 9.88 -5.29
N VAL A 63 -11.18 10.54 -4.50
CA VAL A 63 -11.07 10.34 -3.04
C VAL A 63 -12.20 11.06 -2.30
N GLU A 64 -12.62 12.24 -2.74
CA GLU A 64 -13.64 13.04 -2.03
C GLU A 64 -14.98 12.28 -1.82
N PRO A 65 -15.53 11.56 -2.81
CA PRO A 65 -16.72 10.74 -2.59
C PRO A 65 -16.52 9.60 -1.56
N LEU A 66 -15.31 9.04 -1.46
CA LEU A 66 -14.99 8.01 -0.45
C LEU A 66 -14.98 8.58 0.96
N VAL A 67 -14.38 9.76 1.12
CA VAL A 67 -14.38 10.51 2.39
C VAL A 67 -15.81 10.76 2.86
N LYS A 68 -16.69 11.19 1.95
CA LYS A 68 -18.12 11.40 2.23
C LYS A 68 -18.81 10.10 2.63
N ALA A 69 -18.62 9.02 1.86
CA ALA A 69 -19.20 7.72 2.16
C ALA A 69 -18.73 7.13 3.50
N ALA A 70 -17.51 7.47 3.92
CA ALA A 70 -16.93 7.06 5.20
C ALA A 70 -17.23 8.00 6.37
N ASN A 71 -18.03 9.06 6.15
CA ASN A 71 -18.35 10.11 7.12
C ASN A 71 -17.12 10.82 7.71
N ILE A 72 -16.00 10.87 7.00
CA ILE A 72 -14.77 11.53 7.46
C ILE A 72 -14.96 13.05 7.39
N GLN A 73 -15.00 13.70 8.55
CA GLN A 73 -15.22 15.14 8.66
C GLN A 73 -13.91 15.93 8.53
N GLY A 74 -13.97 17.08 7.85
CA GLY A 74 -12.85 18.04 7.80
C GLY A 74 -11.79 17.75 6.73
N HIS A 75 -12.02 16.83 5.80
CA HIS A 75 -11.15 16.68 4.63
C HIS A 75 -11.14 17.96 3.79
N LYS A 76 -9.95 18.35 3.31
CA LYS A 76 -9.80 19.45 2.34
C LYS A 76 -8.80 19.05 1.26
N LEU A 77 -9.11 19.43 0.03
CA LEU A 77 -8.12 19.45 -1.05
C LEU A 77 -7.24 20.70 -0.86
N ALA A 78 -6.00 20.51 -0.40
CA ALA A 78 -5.04 21.59 -0.21
C ALA A 78 -4.44 22.08 -1.54
N GLY A 79 -4.54 21.26 -2.59
CA GLY A 79 -4.17 21.64 -3.96
C GLY A 79 -3.77 20.46 -4.82
N THR A 80 -3.53 20.75 -6.10
CA THR A 80 -3.07 19.76 -7.08
C THR A 80 -2.05 20.38 -8.02
N GLN A 81 -1.04 19.61 -8.42
CA GLN A 81 -0.10 19.97 -9.48
C GLN A 81 0.20 18.75 -10.36
N GLY A 82 -0.35 18.74 -11.57
CA GLY A 82 -0.18 17.65 -12.55
C GLY A 82 0.75 18.03 -13.70
N ILE A 83 1.66 17.14 -14.08
CA ILE A 83 2.50 17.25 -15.29
C ILE A 83 2.49 15.87 -15.97
N GLY A 84 2.18 15.80 -17.27
CA GLY A 84 2.12 14.52 -17.99
C GLY A 84 3.49 13.83 -18.06
N GLY A 85 3.54 12.53 -17.74
CA GLY A 85 4.77 11.71 -17.80
C GLY A 85 5.93 12.16 -16.92
N SER A 86 5.69 13.02 -15.94
CA SER A 86 6.75 13.65 -15.16
C SER A 86 7.39 12.74 -14.12
N ARG A 87 8.64 13.07 -13.81
CA ARG A 87 9.32 12.75 -12.56
C ARG A 87 8.92 13.76 -11.47
N VAL A 88 9.09 13.41 -10.21
CA VAL A 88 8.80 14.31 -9.08
C VAL A 88 9.70 15.55 -9.13
N ILE A 89 10.98 15.40 -9.50
CA ILE A 89 11.90 16.54 -9.64
C ILE A 89 11.39 17.61 -10.62
N GLN A 90 10.66 17.22 -11.68
CA GLN A 90 10.08 18.19 -12.61
C GLN A 90 8.95 19.02 -11.99
N HIS A 91 8.27 18.51 -10.97
CA HIS A 91 7.32 19.30 -10.17
C HIS A 91 8.05 20.28 -9.24
N TRP A 92 9.21 19.89 -8.71
CA TRP A 92 10.05 20.76 -7.89
C TRP A 92 10.66 21.91 -8.70
N ASP A 93 11.15 21.60 -9.90
CA ASP A 93 11.83 22.54 -10.80
C ASP A 93 10.90 23.48 -11.56
N LEU A 94 9.57 23.36 -11.39
CA LEU A 94 8.67 24.40 -11.90
C LEU A 94 9.08 25.75 -11.32
N ALA A 95 9.16 26.75 -12.22
CA ALA A 95 9.33 28.15 -11.84
C ALA A 95 8.31 28.54 -10.77
N ASP A 96 8.71 29.39 -9.83
CA ASP A 96 7.96 29.64 -8.59
C ASP A 96 6.52 30.13 -8.86
N GLU A 97 6.32 30.93 -9.90
CA GLU A 97 4.99 31.42 -10.32
C GLU A 97 4.06 30.32 -10.86
N LYS A 98 4.62 29.18 -11.28
CA LYS A 98 3.88 27.99 -11.73
C LYS A 98 3.82 26.89 -10.67
N ASN A 99 4.64 27.01 -9.62
CA ASN A 99 4.75 25.99 -8.58
C ASN A 99 3.65 26.18 -7.53
N LYS A 100 2.72 25.23 -7.47
CA LYS A 100 1.64 25.20 -6.48
C LYS A 100 2.02 24.39 -5.24
N ALA A 101 2.98 23.46 -5.37
CA ALA A 101 3.39 22.56 -4.30
C ALA A 101 4.23 23.26 -3.23
N LYS A 102 5.24 24.04 -3.61
CA LYS A 102 6.13 24.72 -2.65
C LYS A 102 5.36 25.69 -1.74
N PRO A 103 4.50 26.60 -2.25
CA PRO A 103 3.74 27.50 -1.37
C PRO A 103 2.79 26.73 -0.42
N ALA A 104 2.17 25.65 -0.90
CA ALA A 104 1.32 24.82 -0.06
C ALA A 104 2.10 24.17 1.09
N LEU A 105 3.30 23.63 0.83
CA LEU A 105 4.16 23.07 1.87
C LEU A 105 4.68 24.13 2.84
N ILE A 106 5.10 25.30 2.35
CA ILE A 106 5.61 26.42 3.15
C ILE A 106 4.54 26.93 4.14
N SER A 107 3.26 26.83 3.80
CA SER A 107 2.17 27.23 4.70
C SER A 107 2.13 26.43 6.01
N GLY A 108 2.69 25.21 6.03
CA GLY A 108 2.59 24.29 7.17
C GLY A 108 1.22 23.62 7.33
N GLU A 109 0.24 23.95 6.47
CA GLU A 109 -1.14 23.49 6.60
C GLU A 109 -1.45 22.19 5.83
N VAL A 110 -0.47 21.60 5.15
CA VAL A 110 -0.67 20.31 4.47
C VAL A 110 -0.42 19.19 5.47
N ASP A 111 -1.39 18.30 5.66
CA ASP A 111 -1.26 17.13 6.54
C ASP A 111 -0.67 15.93 5.78
N VAL A 112 -1.05 15.80 4.51
CA VAL A 112 -0.61 14.74 3.61
C VAL A 112 -0.22 15.32 2.26
N PHE A 113 1.01 15.05 1.83
CA PHE A 113 1.51 15.41 0.51
C PHE A 113 1.73 14.13 -0.30
N THR A 114 0.96 13.94 -1.36
CA THR A 114 1.05 12.75 -2.20
C THR A 114 1.74 13.04 -3.53
N MET A 115 2.56 12.08 -3.97
CA MET A 115 3.43 12.15 -5.14
C MET A 115 3.26 10.88 -5.97
N ALA A 116 3.25 10.98 -7.29
CA ALA A 116 3.40 9.82 -8.17
C ALA A 116 4.88 9.64 -8.54
N ALA A 117 5.47 8.49 -8.21
CA ALA A 117 6.84 8.20 -8.60
C ALA A 117 6.92 7.80 -10.08
N HIS A 118 7.91 8.34 -10.79
CA HIS A 118 8.34 7.81 -12.08
C HIS A 118 9.28 6.62 -11.87
N LEU A 119 9.51 5.81 -12.90
CA LEU A 119 10.49 4.71 -12.89
C LEU A 119 11.95 5.12 -12.57
N ALA A 120 12.26 6.42 -12.63
CA ALA A 120 13.60 6.95 -12.46
C ALA A 120 13.83 7.26 -10.98
N ILE A 121 14.24 6.23 -10.22
CA ILE A 121 14.49 6.28 -8.79
C ILE A 121 15.97 5.97 -8.52
N PRO A 122 16.67 6.70 -7.64
CA PRO A 122 16.15 7.77 -6.76
C PRO A 122 15.74 9.05 -7.52
N ASP A 123 14.72 9.74 -6.99
CA ASP A 123 14.21 11.00 -7.54
C ASP A 123 14.44 12.15 -6.54
N GLN A 124 15.30 13.11 -6.90
CA GLN A 124 15.65 14.23 -6.03
C GLN A 124 14.44 15.10 -5.65
N GLY A 125 13.37 15.10 -6.46
CA GLY A 125 12.15 15.83 -6.13
C GLY A 125 11.46 15.29 -4.87
N ILE A 126 11.49 13.97 -4.67
CA ILE A 126 10.93 13.34 -3.46
C ILE A 126 11.71 13.83 -2.23
N THR A 127 13.05 13.86 -2.32
CA THR A 127 13.91 14.39 -1.26
C THR A 127 13.60 15.85 -0.98
N ASN A 128 13.60 16.70 -2.01
CA ASN A 128 13.41 18.14 -1.84
C ASN A 128 12.03 18.50 -1.24
N PHE A 129 10.96 17.85 -1.70
CA PHE A 129 9.62 18.07 -1.12
C PHE A 129 9.51 17.52 0.31
N THR A 130 10.19 16.42 0.63
CA THR A 130 10.28 15.88 1.99
C THR A 130 10.92 16.89 2.93
N GLU A 131 12.11 17.38 2.58
CA GLU A 131 12.86 18.34 3.40
C GLU A 131 12.09 19.66 3.57
N LEU A 132 11.55 20.22 2.48
CA LEU A 132 10.76 21.44 2.53
C LEU A 132 9.51 21.25 3.40
N GLY A 133 8.76 20.16 3.18
CA GLY A 133 7.53 19.89 3.90
C GLY A 133 7.76 19.71 5.40
N LEU A 134 8.76 18.91 5.78
CA LEU A 134 9.06 18.64 7.19
C LEU A 134 9.62 19.85 7.93
N LYS A 135 10.29 20.78 7.22
CA LYS A 135 10.72 22.06 7.79
C LYS A 135 9.54 22.91 8.29
N HIS A 136 8.40 22.84 7.61
CA HIS A 136 7.23 23.69 7.90
C HIS A 136 6.10 22.97 8.65
N ASN A 137 5.97 21.66 8.45
CA ASN A 137 5.07 20.81 9.23
C ASN A 137 5.81 19.53 9.64
N PRO A 138 6.31 19.43 10.89
CA PRO A 138 7.02 18.24 11.33
C PRO A 138 6.14 16.99 11.36
N ASN A 139 4.81 17.12 11.33
CA ASN A 139 3.85 16.00 11.31
C ASN A 139 3.36 15.63 9.92
N LEU A 140 3.84 16.30 8.87
CA LEU A 140 3.52 15.98 7.48
C LEU A 140 3.79 14.50 7.19
N ARG A 141 2.84 13.85 6.51
CA ARG A 141 3.05 12.55 5.88
C ARG A 141 3.24 12.73 4.37
N LEU A 142 4.33 12.18 3.85
CA LEU A 142 4.59 12.13 2.42
C LEU A 142 4.23 10.74 1.91
N LEU A 143 3.32 10.66 0.95
CA LEU A 143 2.89 9.39 0.35
C LEU A 143 3.39 9.34 -1.10
N VAL A 144 4.22 8.37 -1.42
CA VAL A 144 4.70 8.16 -2.78
C VAL A 144 3.96 6.98 -3.40
N GLN A 145 3.18 7.22 -4.45
CA GLN A 145 2.52 6.16 -5.20
C GLN A 145 3.54 5.39 -6.03
N GLU A 146 3.77 4.15 -5.60
CA GLU A 146 4.30 3.07 -6.41
C GLU A 146 3.18 2.71 -7.40
N SER A 147 3.34 3.11 -8.66
CA SER A 147 2.36 2.86 -9.72
C SER A 147 2.74 1.59 -10.49
N TRP A 148 1.83 1.02 -11.27
CA TRP A 148 2.20 -0.11 -12.14
C TRP A 148 3.21 0.31 -13.21
N TYR A 149 3.99 -0.67 -13.67
CA TYR A 149 5.05 -0.44 -14.63
C TYR A 149 4.48 -0.01 -16.00
N PRO A 150 4.92 1.12 -16.60
CA PRO A 150 4.51 1.48 -17.94
C PRO A 150 5.09 0.48 -18.96
N PHE A 151 4.31 0.11 -19.97
CA PHE A 151 4.67 -0.96 -20.92
C PHE A 151 4.97 -2.32 -20.26
N ASP A 152 4.36 -2.57 -19.09
CA ASP A 152 4.38 -3.81 -18.30
C ASP A 152 5.68 -4.17 -17.61
N VAL A 153 6.83 -3.96 -18.25
CA VAL A 153 8.14 -4.33 -17.73
C VAL A 153 9.20 -3.32 -18.20
N PRO A 154 10.43 -3.35 -17.66
CA PRO A 154 11.50 -2.46 -18.12
C PRO A 154 11.76 -2.57 -19.63
N LYS A 155 12.10 -1.45 -20.26
CA LYS A 155 12.51 -1.44 -21.67
C LYS A 155 13.68 -2.39 -21.90
N GLY A 156 13.52 -3.31 -22.85
CA GLY A 156 14.50 -4.33 -23.19
C GLY A 156 14.36 -5.65 -22.42
N ALA A 157 13.46 -5.73 -21.43
CA ALA A 157 13.10 -6.99 -20.79
C ALA A 157 12.19 -7.84 -21.70
N ALA A 158 12.22 -9.16 -21.51
CA ALA A 158 11.22 -10.04 -22.08
C ALA A 158 9.84 -9.66 -21.52
N GLY A 159 8.85 -9.51 -22.41
CA GLY A 159 7.50 -9.04 -22.04
C GLY A 159 7.25 -7.54 -22.23
N TYR A 160 8.25 -6.76 -22.67
CA TYR A 160 8.03 -5.34 -22.99
C TYR A 160 7.04 -5.22 -24.14
N ILE A 161 5.93 -4.51 -23.90
CA ILE A 161 4.86 -4.38 -24.89
C ILE A 161 4.98 -3.10 -25.71
N THR A 162 4.50 -3.16 -26.95
CA THR A 162 4.33 -2.00 -27.85
C THR A 162 2.87 -1.78 -28.25
N ASN A 163 1.99 -2.74 -27.95
CA ASN A 163 0.55 -2.68 -28.17
C ASN A 163 -0.18 -3.16 -26.90
N ASN A 164 -1.28 -2.49 -26.54
CA ASN A 164 -2.10 -2.81 -25.36
C ASN A 164 -2.61 -4.26 -25.37
N THR A 165 -2.94 -4.82 -26.55
CA THR A 165 -3.48 -6.19 -26.64
C THR A 165 -2.49 -7.25 -26.19
N GLN A 166 -1.18 -6.97 -26.21
CA GLN A 166 -0.15 -7.91 -25.75
C GLN A 166 -0.21 -8.17 -24.23
N ARG A 167 -0.94 -7.32 -23.47
CA ARG A 167 -1.19 -7.55 -22.04
C ARG A 167 -1.93 -8.84 -21.78
N ASP A 168 -2.73 -9.33 -22.74
CA ASP A 168 -3.55 -10.53 -22.58
C ASP A 168 -2.68 -11.79 -22.44
N ASP A 169 -1.48 -11.79 -23.02
CA ASP A 169 -0.48 -12.86 -22.94
C ASP A 169 0.58 -12.63 -21.85
N ALA A 170 0.50 -11.51 -21.11
CA ALA A 170 1.49 -11.15 -20.11
C ALA A 170 1.47 -12.13 -18.93
N LYS A 171 2.66 -12.55 -18.49
CA LYS A 171 2.82 -13.41 -17.33
C LYS A 171 2.82 -12.57 -16.06
N ILE A 172 1.90 -12.87 -15.14
CA ILE A 172 1.78 -12.16 -13.85
C ILE A 172 3.10 -12.15 -13.08
N ALA A 173 3.88 -13.24 -13.11
CA ALA A 173 5.18 -13.32 -12.45
C ALA A 173 6.19 -12.30 -12.99
N ASP A 174 6.21 -12.04 -14.30
CA ASP A 174 7.13 -11.08 -14.92
C ASP A 174 6.75 -9.64 -14.51
N LEU A 175 5.45 -9.35 -14.43
CA LEU A 175 4.93 -8.07 -13.94
C LEU A 175 5.29 -7.84 -12.48
N GLN A 176 5.10 -8.85 -11.63
CA GLN A 176 5.42 -8.76 -10.21
C GLN A 176 6.93 -8.57 -10.00
N ALA A 177 7.77 -9.28 -10.74
CA ALA A 177 9.22 -9.11 -10.67
C ALA A 177 9.65 -7.69 -11.05
N ALA A 178 9.06 -7.13 -12.12
CA ALA A 178 9.33 -5.75 -12.54
C ALA A 178 8.91 -4.72 -11.47
N VAL A 179 7.72 -4.90 -10.88
CA VAL A 179 7.22 -4.05 -9.78
C VAL A 179 8.13 -4.18 -8.55
N ASP A 180 8.46 -5.39 -8.11
CA ASP A 180 9.30 -5.63 -6.93
C ASP A 180 10.68 -4.99 -7.07
N ASP A 181 11.34 -5.16 -8.22
CA ASP A 181 12.69 -4.64 -8.43
C ASP A 181 12.72 -3.11 -8.53
N TRP A 182 11.66 -2.49 -9.04
CA TRP A 182 11.52 -1.04 -9.00
C TRP A 182 11.14 -0.53 -7.60
N ARG A 183 10.16 -1.16 -6.96
CA ARG A 183 9.67 -0.80 -5.62
C ARG A 183 10.78 -0.85 -4.57
N LYS A 184 11.69 -1.83 -4.61
CA LYS A 184 12.88 -1.89 -3.73
C LYS A 184 13.74 -0.62 -3.78
N LYS A 185 13.85 0.02 -4.94
CA LYS A 185 14.62 1.27 -5.09
C LYS A 185 13.89 2.44 -4.41
N LEU A 186 12.56 2.46 -4.52
CA LEU A 186 11.73 3.48 -3.87
C LEU A 186 11.71 3.29 -2.34
N GLU A 187 11.64 2.04 -1.89
CA GLU A 187 11.79 1.65 -0.48
C GLU A 187 13.11 2.13 0.09
N ALA A 188 14.22 1.89 -0.62
CA ALA A 188 15.54 2.37 -0.21
C ALA A 188 15.59 3.90 -0.07
N GLN A 189 14.99 4.65 -1.01
CA GLN A 189 14.92 6.11 -0.89
C GLN A 189 14.05 6.56 0.29
N ALA A 190 12.90 5.92 0.50
CA ALA A 190 12.03 6.22 1.64
C ALA A 190 12.72 5.94 2.98
N ASP A 191 13.50 4.86 3.07
CA ASP A 191 14.27 4.51 4.27
C ASP A 191 15.38 5.50 4.55
N ASP A 192 16.13 5.90 3.52
CA ASP A 192 17.19 6.90 3.66
C ASP A 192 16.65 8.24 4.17
N LEU A 193 15.52 8.71 3.61
CA LEU A 193 14.85 9.93 4.07
C LEU A 193 14.32 9.80 5.50
N ASN A 194 13.66 8.69 5.82
CA ASN A 194 13.13 8.46 7.17
C ASN A 194 14.25 8.36 8.22
N LYS A 195 15.39 7.76 7.86
CA LYS A 195 16.58 7.70 8.71
C LYS A 195 17.20 9.09 8.89
N THR A 196 17.37 9.84 7.80
CA THR A 196 17.93 11.20 7.81
C THR A 196 17.13 12.13 8.72
N HIS A 197 15.80 12.02 8.70
CA HIS A 197 14.93 12.84 9.56
C HIS A 197 14.62 12.21 10.91
N SER A 198 15.20 11.04 11.24
CA SER A 198 14.93 10.27 12.47
C SER A 198 13.43 10.10 12.75
N LYS A 199 12.63 9.97 11.69
CA LYS A 199 11.16 9.92 11.75
C LYS A 199 10.62 9.20 10.52
N ARG A 200 9.59 8.38 10.74
CA ARG A 200 8.80 7.78 9.65
C ARG A 200 7.81 8.81 9.09
N ALA A 201 8.24 9.56 8.09
CA ALA A 201 7.47 10.61 7.42
C ALA A 201 7.15 10.26 5.95
N VAL A 202 8.02 9.51 5.29
CA VAL A 202 7.85 9.05 3.90
C VAL A 202 7.29 7.63 3.90
N PHE A 203 6.16 7.47 3.21
CA PHE A 203 5.41 6.23 3.06
C PHE A 203 5.18 5.96 1.57
N ILE A 204 4.86 4.71 1.23
CA ILE A 204 4.63 4.28 -0.14
C ILE A 204 3.21 3.72 -0.28
N VAL A 205 2.49 4.14 -1.32
CA VAL A 205 1.19 3.58 -1.71
C VAL A 205 1.42 2.50 -2.77
N PRO A 206 1.21 1.20 -2.46
CA PRO A 206 1.55 0.06 -3.34
C PRO A 206 0.46 -0.18 -4.41
N ALA A 207 0.22 0.81 -5.26
CA ALA A 207 -0.82 0.73 -6.28
C ALA A 207 -0.42 -0.19 -7.45
N GLY A 208 0.88 -0.29 -7.76
CA GLY A 208 1.39 -1.22 -8.76
C GLY A 208 1.20 -2.68 -8.35
N ASP A 209 1.54 -3.02 -7.10
CA ASP A 209 1.27 -4.36 -6.54
C ASP A 209 -0.22 -4.71 -6.60
N ALA A 210 -1.10 -3.76 -6.24
CA ALA A 210 -2.55 -3.98 -6.32
C ALA A 210 -3.01 -4.23 -7.76
N VAL A 211 -2.47 -3.49 -8.74
CA VAL A 211 -2.81 -3.69 -10.16
C VAL A 211 -2.31 -5.03 -10.69
N VAL A 212 -1.13 -5.51 -10.30
CA VAL A 212 -0.65 -6.86 -10.67
C VAL A 212 -1.60 -7.93 -10.15
N LYS A 213 -2.07 -7.81 -8.91
CA LYS A 213 -3.05 -8.75 -8.34
C LYS A 213 -4.42 -8.68 -9.05
N LEU A 214 -4.89 -7.48 -9.44
CA LEU A 214 -6.12 -7.37 -10.24
C LEU A 214 -5.96 -8.07 -11.59
N ARG A 215 -4.82 -7.91 -12.24
CA ARG A 215 -4.52 -8.59 -13.50
C ARG A 215 -4.48 -10.11 -13.33
N ALA A 216 -3.97 -10.61 -12.20
CA ALA A 216 -4.04 -12.03 -11.87
C ALA A 216 -5.50 -12.53 -11.78
N LEU A 217 -6.36 -11.78 -11.09
CA LEU A 217 -7.80 -12.12 -11.03
C LEU A 217 -8.46 -12.14 -12.40
N VAL A 218 -8.12 -11.21 -13.30
CA VAL A 218 -8.62 -11.21 -14.68
C VAL A 218 -8.11 -12.40 -15.46
N ALA A 219 -6.81 -12.71 -15.40
CA ALA A 219 -6.21 -13.86 -16.07
C ALA A 219 -6.80 -15.20 -15.59
N GLU A 220 -7.22 -15.27 -14.33
CA GLU A 220 -7.90 -16.42 -13.73
C GLU A 220 -9.42 -16.45 -13.97
N GLY A 221 -10.00 -15.45 -14.64
CA GLY A 221 -11.45 -15.34 -14.85
C GLY A 221 -12.26 -15.05 -13.59
N LYS A 222 -11.63 -14.52 -12.53
CA LYS A 222 -12.22 -14.24 -11.22
C LYS A 222 -12.70 -12.80 -11.04
N PHE A 223 -12.42 -11.91 -11.99
CA PHE A 223 -12.95 -10.55 -11.98
C PHE A 223 -14.15 -10.43 -12.93
N PRO A 224 -15.38 -10.20 -12.42
CA PRO A 224 -16.58 -10.25 -13.23
C PRO A 224 -16.59 -9.16 -14.31
N GLY A 225 -17.13 -9.48 -15.49
CA GLY A 225 -17.33 -8.52 -16.59
C GLY A 225 -16.07 -8.14 -17.38
N VAL A 226 -14.88 -8.60 -16.98
CA VAL A 226 -13.62 -8.32 -17.69
C VAL A 226 -12.86 -9.62 -17.93
N THR A 227 -12.64 -9.96 -19.19
CA THR A 227 -11.99 -11.23 -19.58
C THR A 227 -10.57 -11.06 -20.13
N LYS A 228 -10.16 -9.82 -20.41
CA LYS A 228 -8.86 -9.49 -20.98
C LYS A 228 -8.12 -8.50 -20.11
N GLN A 229 -6.82 -8.71 -19.94
CA GLN A 229 -5.99 -7.79 -19.16
C GLN A 229 -5.90 -6.42 -19.84
N SER A 230 -5.95 -6.40 -21.18
CA SER A 230 -5.94 -5.18 -21.99
C SER A 230 -7.16 -4.28 -21.75
N ASP A 231 -8.32 -4.82 -21.38
CA ASP A 231 -9.54 -4.06 -21.06
C ASP A 231 -9.40 -3.19 -19.78
N LEU A 232 -8.35 -3.40 -18.99
CA LEU A 232 -8.03 -2.58 -17.82
C LEU A 232 -7.33 -1.26 -18.17
N PHE A 233 -6.82 -1.12 -19.39
CA PHE A 233 -5.98 0.00 -19.82
C PHE A 233 -6.40 0.57 -21.17
N THR A 234 -6.25 1.88 -21.35
CA THR A 234 -6.63 2.57 -22.60
C THR A 234 -5.56 2.45 -23.68
N ASP A 235 -4.31 2.18 -23.30
CA ASP A 235 -3.16 2.14 -24.21
C ASP A 235 -2.01 1.27 -23.70
N GLN A 236 -0.97 1.12 -24.53
CA GLN A 236 0.22 0.33 -24.23
C GLN A 236 1.07 0.93 -23.10
N ILE A 237 1.02 2.25 -22.89
CA ILE A 237 1.73 2.90 -21.78
C ILE A 237 1.17 2.38 -20.46
N GLY A 238 -0.13 2.11 -20.41
CA GLY A 238 -0.83 1.64 -19.22
C GLY A 238 -1.70 2.73 -18.60
N HIS A 239 -2.16 3.72 -19.37
CA HIS A 239 -3.18 4.63 -18.88
C HIS A 239 -4.43 3.85 -18.48
N ALA A 240 -4.97 4.15 -17.30
CA ALA A 240 -5.96 3.31 -16.64
C ALA A 240 -7.39 3.53 -17.15
N HIS A 241 -8.13 2.45 -17.36
CA HIS A 241 -9.60 2.48 -17.36
C HIS A 241 -10.16 2.54 -15.93
N ALA A 242 -11.49 2.63 -15.81
CA ALA A 242 -12.20 2.87 -14.56
C ALA A 242 -11.83 1.88 -13.44
N HIS A 243 -11.64 0.60 -13.75
CA HIS A 243 -11.26 -0.42 -12.76
C HIS A 243 -9.92 -0.11 -12.07
N VAL A 244 -8.87 0.17 -12.85
CA VAL A 244 -7.54 0.48 -12.33
C VAL A 244 -7.52 1.85 -11.63
N GLN A 245 -8.26 2.83 -12.16
CA GLN A 245 -8.40 4.14 -11.50
C GLN A 245 -9.07 4.01 -10.13
N ALA A 246 -10.14 3.21 -10.04
CA ALA A 246 -10.83 2.95 -8.78
C ALA A 246 -9.91 2.23 -7.78
N LEU A 247 -9.18 1.20 -8.22
CA LEU A 247 -8.23 0.47 -7.38
C LEU A 247 -7.14 1.37 -6.81
N ALA A 248 -6.46 2.14 -7.68
CA ALA A 248 -5.43 3.08 -7.24
C ALA A 248 -6.00 4.17 -6.30
N THR A 249 -7.24 4.61 -6.53
CA THR A 249 -7.94 5.52 -5.63
C THR A 249 -8.19 4.89 -4.25
N TYR A 250 -8.63 3.63 -4.20
CA TYR A 250 -8.83 2.92 -2.92
C TYR A 250 -7.52 2.72 -2.17
N CYS A 251 -6.42 2.42 -2.88
CA CYS A 251 -5.10 2.33 -2.26
C CYS A 251 -4.68 3.68 -1.64
N ASN A 252 -4.87 4.79 -2.37
CA ASN A 252 -4.56 6.13 -1.86
C ASN A 252 -5.47 6.51 -0.68
N TYR A 253 -6.77 6.26 -0.76
CA TYR A 253 -7.70 6.49 0.35
C TYR A 253 -7.26 5.71 1.60
N ALA A 254 -6.95 4.42 1.44
CA ALA A 254 -6.48 3.58 2.53
C ALA A 254 -5.18 4.11 3.14
N ALA A 255 -4.21 4.56 2.33
CA ALA A 255 -2.95 5.12 2.84
C ALA A 255 -3.12 6.50 3.50
N ILE A 256 -3.95 7.37 2.92
CA ILE A 256 -4.23 8.72 3.45
C ILE A 256 -4.92 8.61 4.81
N TYR A 257 -5.99 7.82 4.92
CA TYR A 257 -6.82 7.78 6.13
C TYR A 257 -6.52 6.61 7.06
N ARG A 258 -5.71 5.65 6.61
CA ARG A 258 -5.35 4.42 7.36
C ARG A 258 -6.57 3.61 7.80
N VAL A 259 -7.61 3.60 6.96
CA VAL A 259 -8.85 2.85 7.18
C VAL A 259 -9.25 2.12 5.92
N SER A 260 -10.02 1.05 6.11
CA SER A 260 -10.47 0.21 5.00
C SER A 260 -11.47 0.94 4.10
N PRO A 261 -11.32 0.85 2.77
CA PRO A 261 -12.35 1.27 1.82
C PRO A 261 -13.46 0.21 1.65
N VAL A 262 -13.34 -0.97 2.26
CA VAL A 262 -14.30 -2.08 2.09
C VAL A 262 -15.68 -1.69 2.59
N GLY A 263 -16.67 -1.90 1.74
CA GLY A 263 -18.08 -1.63 2.04
C GLY A 263 -18.52 -0.19 1.75
N LEU A 264 -17.59 0.71 1.41
CA LEU A 264 -17.96 2.08 1.03
C LEU A 264 -18.76 2.06 -0.28
N LYS A 265 -19.98 2.62 -0.24
CA LYS A 265 -20.84 2.73 -1.41
C LYS A 265 -20.56 4.06 -2.11
N VAL A 266 -19.79 3.99 -3.21
CA VAL A 266 -19.45 5.16 -4.03
C VAL A 266 -19.81 4.85 -5.48
N PRO A 267 -20.79 5.55 -6.08
CA PRO A 267 -21.12 5.34 -7.49
C PRO A 267 -19.91 5.68 -8.37
N ARG A 268 -19.49 4.74 -9.21
CA ARG A 268 -18.48 4.97 -10.25
C ARG A 268 -18.99 4.45 -11.59
N PRO A 269 -19.13 5.32 -12.61
CA PRO A 269 -19.47 4.86 -13.95
C PRO A 269 -18.50 3.78 -14.43
N GLY A 270 -19.05 2.69 -14.96
CA GLY A 270 -18.28 1.57 -15.50
C GLY A 270 -17.81 0.54 -14.48
N LEU A 271 -18.26 0.60 -13.22
CA LEU A 271 -18.06 -0.47 -12.23
C LEU A 271 -19.39 -0.91 -11.63
N ASP A 272 -19.57 -2.22 -11.48
CA ASP A 272 -20.68 -2.79 -10.71
C ASP A 272 -20.32 -2.99 -9.22
N GLU A 273 -21.31 -3.33 -8.39
CA GLU A 273 -21.10 -3.53 -6.95
C GLU A 273 -20.12 -4.66 -6.60
N ALA A 274 -20.10 -5.74 -7.38
CA ALA A 274 -19.22 -6.88 -7.15
C ALA A 274 -17.76 -6.51 -7.45
N GLN A 275 -17.52 -5.82 -8.57
CA GLN A 275 -16.24 -5.25 -8.92
C GLN A 275 -15.77 -4.26 -7.86
N HIS A 276 -16.66 -3.37 -7.39
CA HIS A 276 -16.36 -2.47 -6.27
C HIS A 276 -15.85 -3.21 -5.03
N ALA A 277 -16.57 -4.26 -4.60
CA ALA A 277 -16.20 -5.04 -3.42
C ALA A 277 -14.84 -5.72 -3.57
N ILE A 278 -14.55 -6.31 -4.74
CA ILE A 278 -13.26 -6.95 -5.04
C ILE A 278 -12.14 -5.91 -4.99
N LEU A 279 -12.30 -4.78 -5.70
CA LEU A 279 -11.26 -3.75 -5.76
C LEU A 279 -10.98 -3.10 -4.40
N GLN A 280 -12.00 -2.88 -3.57
CA GLN A 280 -11.82 -2.37 -2.21
C GLN A 280 -11.07 -3.36 -1.31
N THR A 281 -11.45 -4.64 -1.38
CA THR A 281 -10.79 -5.72 -0.62
C THR A 281 -9.34 -5.81 -1.03
N LEU A 282 -9.08 -5.83 -2.34
CA LEU A 282 -7.74 -5.92 -2.89
C LEU A 282 -6.85 -4.73 -2.49
N ALA A 283 -7.40 -3.52 -2.54
CA ALA A 283 -6.72 -2.33 -2.07
C ALA A 283 -6.40 -2.42 -0.57
N TRP A 284 -7.38 -2.81 0.26
CA TRP A 284 -7.18 -2.93 1.70
C TRP A 284 -6.09 -3.92 2.04
N GLU A 285 -6.19 -5.16 1.54
CA GLU A 285 -5.21 -6.22 1.81
C GLU A 285 -3.80 -5.82 1.37
N THR A 286 -3.68 -5.17 0.20
CA THR A 286 -2.38 -4.73 -0.31
C THR A 286 -1.80 -3.61 0.55
N VAL A 287 -2.59 -2.60 0.91
CA VAL A 287 -2.09 -1.44 1.67
C VAL A 287 -1.88 -1.77 3.15
N SER A 288 -2.82 -2.50 3.77
CA SER A 288 -2.81 -2.75 5.22
C SER A 288 -1.70 -3.69 5.64
N THR A 289 -1.22 -4.55 4.74
CA THR A 289 -0.13 -5.51 5.02
C THR A 289 1.24 -5.00 4.58
N TYR A 290 1.29 -3.96 3.72
CA TYR A 290 2.55 -3.46 3.19
C TYR A 290 3.29 -2.55 4.19
N PRO A 291 4.52 -2.92 4.65
CA PRO A 291 5.21 -2.20 5.72
C PRO A 291 5.60 -0.75 5.41
N TYR A 292 5.55 -0.29 4.15
CA TYR A 292 5.85 1.10 3.81
C TYR A 292 4.58 1.97 3.72
N ALA A 293 3.38 1.39 3.75
CA ALA A 293 2.11 2.15 3.66
C ALA A 293 1.72 2.88 4.95
N GLY A 294 2.35 2.56 6.08
CA GLY A 294 2.11 3.25 7.35
C GLY A 294 0.89 2.78 8.13
N ILE A 295 0.30 1.63 7.76
CA ILE A 295 -0.77 0.95 8.52
C ILE A 295 -0.16 -0.18 9.34
N ALA A 296 0.47 -1.16 8.69
CA ALA A 296 1.20 -2.22 9.38
C ALA A 296 2.40 -1.67 10.16
N PRO A 297 2.71 -2.28 11.32
CA PRO A 297 4.04 -2.16 11.92
C PRO A 297 5.11 -2.55 10.92
N ARG A 298 6.27 -1.90 10.95
CA ARG A 298 7.44 -2.48 10.28
C ARG A 298 7.96 -3.64 11.14
N PRO A 299 8.36 -4.76 10.52
CA PRO A 299 9.10 -5.80 11.22
C PRO A 299 10.43 -5.26 11.76
#